data_AF-A0A950YKE0-F1
#
_entry.id   AF-A0A950YKE0-F1
#
_cell.length_a   1.000
_cell.length_b   1.000
_cell.length_c   1.000
_cell.angle_alpha   90.00
_cell.angle_beta   90.00
_cell.angle_gamma   90.00
#
_symmetry.space_group_name_H-M   'P 1'
#
loop_
_entity.id
_entity.type
_entity.pdbx_description
1 polymer ?
#
loop_
_entity_poly.entity_id
_entity_poly.type
_entity_poly.pdbx_seq_one_letter_code
_entity_poly.pdbx_strand_id
1 'polypeptide(L)'
;MSVVRTYYFTDPACPWSWALEPTVRRLAHDYGQSLSVTYVMAGMAREFGDAGSLVRESLEAGAASGMPVDPRLWFEGAPKSSYPACIAVKAASEQGDPAPHLRRLREGFLCRRRRLDGAEALLEEARVTGGLDLDRFRIDLSSHAVLEAFGADLERARAVATEHHAEGAKRVTLPSLEFHSGDGGVRGVYGYTSYDELDAAAAAAGAKRAENEPPSVEEALRAFGSMATAEVSSVCRLPGPRAPAELWRLATEWRAKPERLGSGELWTLT
;
A
#
# COMPACT_ATOMS: atom_id res chain seq x y z
N MET A 1 5.85 21.13 -16.61
CA MET A 1 4.60 20.39 -16.34
C MET A 1 4.33 20.52 -14.86
N SER A 2 3.11 20.87 -14.44
CA SER A 2 2.77 20.98 -13.01
C SER A 2 2.52 19.57 -12.45
N VAL A 3 3.40 19.11 -11.56
CA VAL A 3 3.22 17.86 -10.83
C VAL A 3 2.18 18.09 -9.74
N VAL A 4 1.18 17.21 -9.66
CA VAL A 4 0.18 17.25 -8.58
C VAL A 4 0.78 16.57 -7.37
N ARG A 5 0.79 17.28 -6.23
CA ARG A 5 1.25 16.71 -4.97
C ARG A 5 0.11 15.88 -4.39
N THR A 6 0.37 14.62 -4.10
CA THR A 6 -0.63 13.70 -3.57
C THR A 6 -0.21 13.22 -2.19
N TYR A 7 -1.06 13.37 -1.19
CA TYR A 7 -0.88 12.70 0.10
C TYR A 7 -1.70 11.43 0.12
N TYR A 8 -1.05 10.29 0.35
CA TYR A 8 -1.71 9.01 0.50
C TYR A 8 -1.67 8.60 1.98
N PHE A 9 -2.78 8.78 2.67
CA PHE A 9 -2.99 8.40 4.06
C PHE A 9 -3.23 6.90 4.14
N THR A 10 -2.29 6.21 4.79
CA THR A 10 -2.31 4.74 4.86
C THR A 10 -1.58 4.22 6.09
N ASP A 11 -1.61 2.90 6.26
CA ASP A 11 -0.88 2.16 7.27
C ASP A 11 -0.51 0.76 6.71
N PRO A 12 0.67 0.20 7.03
CA PRO A 12 1.08 -1.11 6.54
C PRO A 12 0.16 -2.28 6.95
N ALA A 13 -0.52 -2.17 8.10
CA ALA A 13 -1.39 -3.21 8.64
C ALA A 13 -2.87 -3.04 8.24
N CYS A 14 -3.24 -1.95 7.55
CA CYS A 14 -4.62 -1.65 7.19
C CYS A 14 -5.13 -2.54 6.03
N PRO A 15 -6.12 -3.42 6.26
CA PRO A 15 -6.61 -4.30 5.20
C PRO A 15 -7.23 -3.56 4.03
N TRP A 16 -7.94 -2.46 4.28
CA TRP A 16 -8.52 -1.63 3.22
C TRP A 16 -7.46 -0.86 2.41
N SER A 17 -6.32 -0.52 3.02
CA SER A 17 -5.19 0.05 2.28
C SER A 17 -4.52 -0.98 1.38
N TRP A 18 -4.42 -2.22 1.84
CA TRP A 18 -3.99 -3.36 1.01
C TRP A 18 -4.97 -3.63 -0.13
N ALA A 19 -6.27 -3.61 0.14
CA ALA A 19 -7.33 -3.79 -0.86
C ALA A 19 -7.30 -2.73 -1.97
N LEU A 20 -6.80 -1.52 -1.69
CA LEU A 20 -6.71 -0.42 -2.67
C LEU A 20 -5.44 -0.49 -3.56
N GLU A 21 -4.48 -1.39 -3.28
CA GLU A 21 -3.25 -1.52 -4.08
C GLU A 21 -3.48 -1.71 -5.58
N PRO A 22 -4.45 -2.53 -6.07
CA PRO A 22 -4.74 -2.62 -7.49
C PRO A 22 -5.07 -1.27 -8.14
N THR A 23 -5.81 -0.44 -7.40
CA THR A 23 -6.24 0.88 -7.84
C THR A 23 -5.09 1.88 -7.80
N VAL A 24 -4.32 1.92 -6.71
CA VAL A 24 -3.19 2.84 -6.53
C VAL A 24 -2.05 2.54 -7.50
N ARG A 25 -1.74 1.26 -7.75
CA ARG A 25 -0.69 0.89 -8.72
C ARG A 25 -1.10 1.21 -10.15
N ARG A 26 -2.36 1.02 -10.51
CA ARG A 26 -2.88 1.47 -11.80
C ARG A 26 -2.80 2.99 -11.92
N LEU A 27 -3.18 3.73 -10.88
CA LEU A 27 -3.06 5.18 -10.85
C LEU A 27 -1.59 5.63 -11.04
N ALA A 28 -0.65 4.98 -10.35
CA ALA A 28 0.78 5.25 -10.50
C ALA A 28 1.29 4.97 -11.94
N HIS A 29 0.82 3.90 -12.58
CA HIS A 29 1.13 3.62 -13.97
C HIS A 29 0.52 4.66 -14.94
N ASP A 30 -0.77 4.94 -14.80
CA ASP A 30 -1.52 5.78 -15.73
C ASP A 30 -1.12 7.27 -15.63
N TYR A 31 -0.62 7.75 -14.49
CA TYR A 31 -0.19 9.15 -14.32
C TYR A 31 1.32 9.36 -14.23
N GLY A 32 2.08 8.33 -13.85
CA GLY A 32 3.54 8.40 -13.73
C GLY A 32 4.03 9.66 -13.00
N GLN A 33 4.91 10.40 -13.67
CA GLN A 33 5.53 11.62 -13.13
C GLN A 33 4.57 12.81 -12.95
N SER A 34 3.31 12.71 -13.39
CA SER A 34 2.33 13.76 -13.14
C SER A 34 1.84 13.78 -11.69
N LEU A 35 2.07 12.71 -10.91
CA LEU A 35 1.77 12.64 -9.48
C LEU A 35 3.07 12.52 -8.69
N SER A 36 3.19 13.32 -7.62
CA SER A 36 4.22 13.16 -6.60
C SER A 36 3.55 12.68 -5.31
N VAL A 37 3.61 11.37 -5.07
CA VAL A 37 2.95 10.74 -3.92
C VAL A 37 3.83 10.82 -2.69
N THR A 38 3.29 11.38 -1.61
CA THR A 38 3.84 11.31 -0.25
C THR A 38 2.98 10.35 0.56
N TYR A 39 3.57 9.25 1.02
CA TYR A 39 2.91 8.30 1.91
C TYR A 39 2.87 8.88 3.33
N VAL A 40 1.65 9.10 3.84
CA VAL A 40 1.40 9.60 5.19
C VAL A 40 1.03 8.41 6.06
N MET A 41 1.94 8.04 6.98
CA MET A 41 1.73 6.95 7.92
C MET A 41 0.76 7.39 9.01
N ALA A 42 -0.53 7.13 8.79
CA ALA A 42 -1.61 7.68 9.61
C ALA A 42 -1.80 6.93 10.94
N GLY A 43 -1.15 5.77 11.12
CA GLY A 43 -1.20 4.99 12.35
C GLY A 43 -2.58 4.37 12.58
N MET A 44 -2.78 3.16 12.07
CA MET A 44 -4.01 2.38 12.19
C MET A 44 -4.40 2.18 13.65
N ALA A 45 -3.49 1.64 14.45
CA ALA A 45 -3.74 1.30 15.85
C ALA A 45 -2.49 1.48 16.72
N ARG A 46 -2.63 2.23 17.83
CA ARG A 46 -1.62 2.29 18.90
C ARG A 46 -1.50 0.95 19.61
N GLU A 47 -2.64 0.35 19.88
CA GLU A 47 -2.79 -1.00 20.38
C GLU A 47 -3.93 -1.64 19.58
N PHE A 48 -3.70 -2.80 18.99
CA PHE A 48 -4.74 -3.53 18.28
C PHE A 48 -5.79 -4.04 19.26
N GLY A 49 -7.06 -3.93 18.86
CA GLY A 49 -8.19 -4.35 19.67
C GLY A 49 -8.55 -5.82 19.44
N ASP A 50 -9.85 -6.08 19.36
CA ASP A 50 -10.41 -7.42 19.17
C ASP A 50 -9.92 -8.08 17.87
N ALA A 51 -9.32 -9.26 18.01
CA ALA A 51 -8.85 -10.08 16.89
C ALA A 51 -9.99 -10.48 15.94
N GLY A 52 -11.19 -10.75 16.46
CA GLY A 52 -12.34 -11.14 15.63
C GLY A 52 -12.73 -10.05 14.62
N SER A 53 -12.69 -8.79 15.05
CA SER A 53 -12.98 -7.63 14.23
C SER A 53 -11.92 -7.41 13.15
N LEU A 54 -10.64 -7.56 13.50
CA LEU A 54 -9.53 -7.45 12.53
C LEU A 54 -9.54 -8.58 11.48
N VAL A 55 -9.91 -9.80 11.89
CA VAL A 55 -10.11 -10.94 10.99
C VAL A 55 -11.26 -10.66 10.01
N ARG A 56 -12.40 -10.20 10.52
CA ARG A 56 -13.56 -9.84 9.68
C ARG A 56 -13.20 -8.76 8.67
N GLU A 57 -12.60 -7.65 9.10
CA GLU A 57 -12.17 -6.57 8.21
C GLU A 57 -11.19 -7.05 7.13
N SER A 58 -10.27 -7.95 7.49
CA SER A 58 -9.31 -8.52 6.53
C SER A 58 -10.01 -9.36 5.46
N LEU A 59 -10.97 -10.20 5.87
CA LEU A 59 -11.74 -11.03 4.95
C LEU A 59 -12.66 -10.19 4.05
N GLU A 60 -13.31 -9.17 4.59
CA GLU A 60 -14.15 -8.23 3.82
C GLU A 60 -13.33 -7.46 2.79
N ALA A 61 -12.18 -6.92 3.18
CA ALA A 61 -11.28 -6.21 2.28
C ALA A 61 -10.73 -7.13 1.18
N GLY A 62 -10.36 -8.36 1.51
CA GLY A 62 -9.95 -9.38 0.54
C GLY A 62 -11.07 -9.77 -0.43
N ALA A 63 -12.30 -9.96 0.07
CA ALA A 63 -13.46 -10.28 -0.76
C ALA A 63 -13.84 -9.12 -1.71
N ALA A 64 -13.73 -7.88 -1.23
CA ALA A 64 -14.07 -6.68 -2.01
C ALA A 64 -13.07 -6.35 -3.12
N SER A 65 -11.80 -6.73 -2.95
CA SER A 65 -10.72 -6.37 -3.88
C SER A 65 -10.14 -7.54 -4.67
N GLY A 66 -10.36 -8.77 -4.23
CA GLY A 66 -9.67 -9.95 -4.73
C GLY A 66 -8.19 -10.04 -4.31
N MET A 67 -7.73 -9.16 -3.42
CA MET A 67 -6.38 -9.21 -2.87
C MET A 67 -6.23 -10.39 -1.90
N PRO A 68 -5.07 -11.09 -1.90
CA PRO A 68 -4.86 -12.22 -1.02
C PRO A 68 -4.78 -11.76 0.44
N VAL A 69 -5.46 -12.49 1.33
CA VAL A 69 -5.43 -12.24 2.77
C VAL A 69 -5.27 -13.55 3.53
N ASP A 70 -4.55 -13.49 4.65
CA ASP A 70 -4.34 -14.58 5.60
C ASP A 70 -4.52 -14.06 7.04
N PRO A 71 -5.76 -13.98 7.54
CA PRO A 71 -6.05 -13.36 8.83
C PRO A 71 -5.63 -14.22 10.03
N ARG A 72 -5.04 -15.40 9.81
CA ARG A 72 -4.58 -16.28 10.91
C ARG A 72 -3.49 -15.65 11.78
N LEU A 73 -2.80 -14.62 11.27
CA LEU A 73 -1.90 -13.78 12.06
C LEU A 73 -2.51 -13.37 13.40
N TRP A 74 -3.78 -12.97 13.37
CA TRP A 74 -4.50 -12.47 14.55
C TRP A 74 -4.74 -13.52 15.63
N PHE A 75 -4.65 -14.81 15.30
CA PHE A 75 -4.77 -15.93 16.26
C PHE A 75 -3.42 -16.55 16.64
N GLU A 76 -2.44 -16.52 15.74
CA GLU A 76 -1.17 -17.24 15.89
C GLU A 76 -0.06 -16.37 16.51
N GLY A 77 -0.16 -15.04 16.37
CA GLY A 77 0.91 -14.14 16.80
C GLY A 77 0.61 -12.67 16.52
N ALA A 78 -0.53 -12.18 17.03
CA ALA A 78 -0.99 -10.83 16.76
C ALA A 78 0.09 -9.78 17.14
N PRO A 79 0.40 -8.83 16.23
CA PRO A 79 1.18 -7.66 16.58
C PRO A 79 0.43 -6.85 17.66
N LYS A 80 1.17 -6.17 18.53
CA LYS A 80 0.57 -5.27 19.52
C LYS A 80 0.11 -3.95 18.90
N SER A 81 0.82 -3.46 17.89
CA SER A 81 0.65 -2.11 17.34
C SER A 81 1.02 -2.07 15.86
N SER A 82 0.43 -1.15 15.10
CA SER A 82 0.90 -0.84 13.73
C SER A 82 2.02 0.20 13.68
N TYR A 83 2.27 0.89 14.79
CA TYR A 83 3.17 2.04 14.84
C TYR A 83 4.63 1.68 14.51
N PRO A 84 5.21 0.56 15.01
CA PRO A 84 6.57 0.18 14.62
C PRO A 84 6.76 0.01 13.11
N ALA A 85 5.76 -0.56 12.42
CA ALA A 85 5.80 -0.68 10.97
C ALA A 85 5.64 0.67 10.26
N CYS A 86 4.80 1.58 10.77
CA CYS A 86 4.75 2.95 10.28
C CYS A 86 6.12 3.66 10.40
N ILE A 87 6.79 3.52 11.54
CA ILE A 87 8.13 4.07 11.79
C ILE A 87 9.15 3.46 10.82
N ALA A 88 9.08 2.16 10.54
CA ALA A 88 9.91 1.50 9.54
C ALA A 88 9.75 2.08 8.13
N VAL A 89 8.51 2.41 7.72
CA VAL A 89 8.27 3.11 6.44
C VAL A 89 8.90 4.50 6.44
N LYS A 90 8.86 5.23 7.56
CA LYS A 90 9.52 6.53 7.68
C LYS A 90 11.05 6.40 7.60
N ALA A 91 11.63 5.41 8.26
CA ALA A 91 13.06 5.10 8.14
C ALA A 91 13.46 4.78 6.68
N ALA A 92 12.63 4.03 5.94
CA ALA A 92 12.86 3.80 4.51
C ALA A 92 12.75 5.09 3.68
N SER A 93 11.85 6.01 4.07
CA SER A 93 11.65 7.29 3.36
C SER A 93 12.89 8.20 3.44
N GLU A 94 13.71 8.08 4.49
CA GLU A 94 14.99 8.80 4.63
C GLU A 94 16.06 8.34 3.62
N GLN A 95 15.81 7.23 2.93
CA GLN A 95 16.72 6.62 1.96
C GLN A 95 16.20 6.65 0.53
N GLY A 96 15.00 7.18 0.29
CA GLY A 96 14.41 7.29 -1.05
C GLY A 96 12.91 6.97 -1.06
N ASP A 97 12.44 6.37 -2.15
CA ASP A 97 11.04 5.96 -2.27
C ASP A 97 10.72 4.80 -1.30
N PRO A 98 9.80 5.00 -0.33
CA PRO A 98 9.46 3.97 0.63
C PRO A 98 8.47 2.93 0.06
N ALA A 99 7.92 3.12 -1.14
CA ALA A 99 6.86 2.27 -1.68
C ALA A 99 7.21 0.76 -1.71
N PRO A 100 8.42 0.33 -2.12
CA PRO A 100 8.80 -1.09 -2.08
C PRO A 100 8.81 -1.66 -0.66
N HIS A 101 9.24 -0.86 0.34
CA HIS A 101 9.28 -1.31 1.73
C HIS A 101 7.88 -1.34 2.34
N LEU A 102 7.05 -0.31 2.10
CA LEU A 102 5.64 -0.29 2.49
C LEU A 102 4.89 -1.50 1.91
N ARG A 103 5.11 -1.80 0.62
CA ARG A 103 4.58 -2.99 -0.03
C ARG A 103 4.99 -4.26 0.72
N ARG A 104 6.27 -4.41 1.04
CA ARG A 104 6.78 -5.59 1.72
C ARG A 104 6.14 -5.78 3.10
N LEU A 105 5.98 -4.71 3.87
CA LEU A 105 5.32 -4.75 5.18
C LEU A 105 3.83 -5.11 5.06
N ARG A 106 3.12 -4.57 4.05
CA ARG A 106 1.73 -4.94 3.76
C ARG A 106 1.59 -6.42 3.46
N GLU A 107 2.42 -6.97 2.57
CA GLU A 107 2.39 -8.41 2.30
C GLU A 107 2.71 -9.23 3.56
N GLY A 108 3.64 -8.74 4.39
CA GLY A 108 3.97 -9.32 5.69
C GLY A 108 2.75 -9.47 6.62
N PHE A 109 2.05 -8.36 6.86
CA PHE A 109 0.85 -8.34 7.72
C PHE A 109 -0.31 -9.11 7.10
N LEU A 110 -0.63 -8.85 5.84
CA LEU A 110 -1.92 -9.23 5.26
C LEU A 110 -1.92 -10.64 4.67
N CYS A 111 -0.79 -11.18 4.18
CA CYS A 111 -0.81 -12.49 3.51
C CYS A 111 0.35 -13.43 3.89
N ARG A 112 1.39 -12.96 4.59
CA ARG A 112 2.52 -13.80 5.05
C ARG A 112 2.55 -14.08 6.55
N ARG A 113 1.56 -13.61 7.31
CA ARG A 113 1.44 -13.82 8.76
C ARG A 113 2.70 -13.40 9.55
N ARG A 114 3.29 -12.28 9.16
CA ARG A 114 4.48 -11.72 9.82
C ARG A 114 4.03 -10.80 10.94
N ARG A 115 4.62 -11.02 12.12
CA ARG A 115 4.45 -10.14 13.27
C ARG A 115 5.45 -8.99 13.17
N LEU A 116 4.98 -7.82 12.71
CA LEU A 116 5.81 -6.68 12.35
C LEU A 116 5.72 -5.52 13.36
N ASP A 117 5.76 -5.86 14.66
CA ASP A 117 5.79 -4.91 15.78
C ASP A 117 7.15 -4.89 16.51
N GLY A 118 8.18 -5.53 15.97
CA GLY A 118 9.52 -5.62 16.54
C GLY A 118 10.65 -5.35 15.55
N ALA A 119 11.76 -4.76 16.04
CA ALA A 119 12.86 -4.27 15.21
C ALA A 119 13.51 -5.36 14.34
N GLU A 120 13.73 -6.56 14.88
CA GLU A 120 14.35 -7.67 14.13
C GLU A 120 13.51 -8.10 12.92
N ALA A 121 12.19 -8.24 13.10
CA ALA A 121 11.29 -8.59 12.01
C ALA A 121 11.25 -7.49 10.93
N LEU A 122 11.23 -6.22 11.35
CA LEU A 122 11.26 -5.07 10.44
C LEU A 122 12.58 -5.00 9.65
N LEU A 123 13.72 -5.28 10.29
CA LEU A 123 15.02 -5.38 9.63
C LEU A 123 15.08 -6.54 8.64
N GLU A 124 14.43 -7.66 8.95
CA GLU A 124 14.30 -8.78 8.01
C GLU A 124 13.51 -8.39 6.77
N GLU A 125 12.38 -7.69 6.93
CA GLU A 125 11.62 -7.20 5.78
C GLU A 125 12.40 -6.16 4.97
N ALA A 126 13.14 -5.26 5.62
CA ALA A 126 14.00 -4.29 4.92
C ALA A 126 15.09 -4.98 4.08
N ARG A 127 15.69 -6.06 4.61
CA ARG A 127 16.65 -6.88 3.87
C ARG A 127 16.03 -7.52 2.63
N VAL A 128 14.80 -8.03 2.75
CA VAL A 128 14.09 -8.66 1.61
C VAL A 128 13.66 -7.62 0.59
N THR A 129 13.26 -6.41 1.01
CA THR A 129 12.95 -5.31 0.08
C THR A 129 14.14 -5.00 -0.85
N GLY A 130 15.36 -5.01 -0.31
CA GLY A 130 16.55 -4.60 -1.04
C GLY A 130 16.61 -3.08 -1.27
N GLY A 131 17.78 -2.57 -1.65
CA GLY A 131 17.97 -1.14 -1.93
C GLY A 131 18.06 -0.22 -0.71
N LEU A 132 17.92 -0.74 0.50
CA LEU A 132 18.13 -0.01 1.76
C LEU A 132 19.50 -0.31 2.36
N ASP A 133 20.16 0.71 2.90
CA ASP A 133 21.28 0.56 3.81
C ASP A 133 20.74 0.07 5.16
N LEU A 134 21.00 -1.20 5.48
CA LEU A 134 20.45 -1.87 6.66
C LEU A 134 21.05 -1.35 7.97
N ASP A 135 22.29 -0.85 7.95
CA ASP A 135 22.91 -0.30 9.16
C ASP A 135 22.33 1.07 9.46
N ARG A 136 22.17 1.92 8.44
CA ARG A 136 21.44 3.18 8.56
C ARG A 136 19.98 2.94 8.96
N PHE A 137 19.29 2.00 8.32
CA PHE A 137 17.89 1.68 8.62
C PHE A 137 17.71 1.25 10.08
N ARG A 138 18.62 0.42 10.62
CA ARG A 138 18.61 0.00 12.02
C ARG A 138 18.72 1.20 12.97
N ILE A 139 19.62 2.14 12.67
CA ILE A 139 19.79 3.36 13.46
C ILE A 139 18.49 4.19 13.39
N ASP A 140 17.99 4.40 12.18
CA ASP A 140 16.83 5.23 11.88
C ASP A 140 15.55 4.75 12.58
N LEU A 141 15.33 3.43 12.70
CA LEU A 141 14.20 2.82 13.43
C LEU A 141 14.07 3.29 14.89
N SER A 142 15.16 3.77 15.49
CA SER A 142 15.22 4.24 16.88
C SER A 142 15.56 5.73 17.00
N SER A 143 15.67 6.43 15.87
CA SER A 143 16.10 7.82 15.84
C SER A 143 14.95 8.77 16.21
N HIS A 144 15.30 9.87 16.89
CA HIS A 144 14.34 10.93 17.19
C HIS A 144 13.76 11.56 15.92
N ALA A 145 14.58 11.73 14.88
CA ALA A 145 14.16 12.32 13.61
C ALA A 145 13.04 11.51 12.94
N VAL A 146 13.17 10.18 12.88
CA VAL A 146 12.13 9.31 12.29
C VAL A 146 10.87 9.27 13.17
N LEU A 147 11.02 9.28 14.49
CA LEU A 147 9.88 9.37 15.41
C LEU A 147 9.11 10.68 15.26
N GLU A 148 9.82 11.80 15.10
CA GLU A 148 9.23 13.11 14.82
C GLU A 148 8.56 13.15 13.44
N ALA A 149 9.18 12.56 12.41
CA ALA A 149 8.59 12.45 11.08
C ALA A 149 7.29 11.63 11.09
N PHE A 150 7.24 10.54 11.85
CA PHE A 150 6.01 9.79 12.08
C PHE A 150 4.98 10.61 12.88
N GLY A 151 5.43 11.34 13.91
CA GLY A 151 4.58 12.27 14.66
C GLY A 151 3.91 13.32 13.77
N ALA A 152 4.65 13.87 12.80
CA ALA A 152 4.13 14.81 11.82
C ALA A 152 3.09 14.19 10.88
N ASP A 153 3.28 12.94 10.47
CA ASP A 153 2.27 12.21 9.69
C ASP A 153 0.98 11.97 10.50
N LEU A 154 1.11 11.65 11.80
CA LEU A 154 -0.03 11.52 12.70
C LEU A 154 -0.79 12.84 12.85
N GLU A 155 -0.10 13.98 13.00
CA GLU A 155 -0.75 15.30 13.06
C GLU A 155 -1.42 15.65 11.74
N ARG A 156 -0.78 15.35 10.59
CA ARG A 156 -1.38 15.57 9.28
C ARG A 156 -2.66 14.76 9.11
N ALA A 157 -2.68 13.50 9.53
CA ALA A 157 -3.88 12.66 9.49
C ALA A 157 -5.00 13.15 10.43
N ARG A 158 -4.65 13.80 11.56
CA ARG A 158 -5.60 14.47 12.46
C ARG A 158 -6.18 15.77 11.87
N ALA A 159 -5.38 16.48 11.08
CA ALA A 159 -5.71 17.79 10.54
C ALA A 159 -6.70 17.76 9.35
N VAL A 160 -6.90 16.59 8.71
CA VAL A 160 -7.98 16.41 7.72
C VAL A 160 -9.33 16.73 8.37
N ALA A 161 -10.26 17.29 7.62
CA ALA A 161 -11.59 17.65 8.12
C ALA A 161 -12.28 16.47 8.84
N THR A 162 -12.91 16.75 9.99
CA THR A 162 -13.46 15.72 10.89
C THR A 162 -14.57 14.89 10.28
N GLU A 163 -15.27 15.41 9.26
CA GLU A 163 -16.28 14.66 8.50
C GLU A 163 -15.70 13.50 7.68
N HIS A 164 -14.37 13.49 7.45
CA HIS A 164 -13.66 12.40 6.77
C HIS A 164 -12.93 11.46 7.75
N HIS A 165 -13.12 11.64 9.06
CA HIS A 165 -12.52 10.77 10.06
C HIS A 165 -13.27 9.45 10.12
N ALA A 166 -12.54 8.35 10.35
CA ALA A 166 -13.18 7.08 10.64
C ALA A 166 -13.91 7.14 11.99
N GLU A 167 -15.03 6.43 12.12
CA GLU A 167 -15.81 6.40 13.35
C GLU A 167 -14.95 5.93 14.54
N GLY A 168 -14.99 6.69 15.64
CA GLY A 168 -14.19 6.43 16.82
C GLY A 168 -12.67 6.70 16.67
N ALA A 169 -12.19 6.98 15.46
CA ALA A 169 -10.83 7.42 15.22
C ALA A 169 -10.74 8.95 15.29
N LYS A 170 -9.59 9.46 15.76
CA LYS A 170 -9.29 10.89 15.74
C LYS A 170 -8.48 11.28 14.50
N ARG A 171 -8.64 10.58 13.39
CA ARG A 171 -7.87 10.76 12.16
C ARG A 171 -8.71 10.40 10.95
N VAL A 172 -8.28 10.88 9.78
CA VAL A 172 -8.85 10.49 8.48
C VAL A 172 -9.02 8.97 8.36
N THR A 173 -10.11 8.56 7.71
CA THR A 173 -10.34 7.16 7.34
C THR A 173 -9.22 6.63 6.46
N LEU A 174 -8.93 5.32 6.54
CA LEU A 174 -7.87 4.70 5.73
C LEU A 174 -8.48 3.66 4.80
N PRO A 175 -8.00 3.55 3.56
CA PRO A 175 -7.07 4.48 2.88
C PRO A 175 -7.74 5.82 2.55
N SER A 176 -6.95 6.89 2.37
CA SER A 176 -7.44 8.16 1.79
C SER A 176 -6.37 8.83 0.94
N LEU A 177 -6.78 9.55 -0.11
CA LEU A 177 -5.87 10.31 -0.96
C LEU A 177 -6.33 11.77 -1.08
N GLU A 178 -5.41 12.72 -0.90
CA GLU A 178 -5.64 14.14 -1.19
C GLU A 178 -4.73 14.58 -2.33
N PHE A 179 -5.33 15.06 -3.42
CA PHE A 179 -4.65 15.62 -4.59
C PHE A 179 -4.64 17.15 -4.49
N HIS A 180 -3.45 17.73 -4.38
CA HIS A 180 -3.25 19.18 -4.26
C HIS A 180 -2.88 19.77 -5.62
N SER A 181 -3.77 20.60 -6.15
CA SER A 181 -3.57 21.32 -7.40
C SER A 181 -2.63 22.51 -7.22
N GLY A 182 -2.03 22.97 -8.33
CA GLY A 182 -1.07 24.08 -8.32
C GLY A 182 -1.68 25.44 -7.92
N ASP A 183 -3.01 25.57 -7.97
CA ASP A 183 -3.78 26.74 -7.53
C ASP A 183 -4.18 26.68 -6.04
N GLY A 184 -3.72 25.67 -5.30
CA GLY A 184 -3.99 25.49 -3.87
C GLY A 184 -5.29 24.72 -3.57
N GLY A 185 -6.02 24.27 -4.59
CA GLY A 185 -7.18 23.40 -4.42
C GLY A 185 -6.79 22.01 -3.89
N VAL A 186 -7.70 21.40 -3.12
CA VAL A 186 -7.59 20.01 -2.68
C VAL A 186 -8.75 19.22 -3.26
N ARG A 187 -8.46 18.03 -3.79
CA ARG A 187 -9.47 17.02 -4.16
C ARG A 187 -9.18 15.77 -3.34
N GLY A 188 -10.03 15.50 -2.36
CA GLY A 188 -9.89 14.36 -1.46
C GLY A 188 -10.79 13.19 -1.89
N VAL A 189 -10.28 11.97 -1.76
CA VAL A 189 -11.06 10.74 -1.84
C VAL A 189 -10.79 9.93 -0.57
N TYR A 190 -11.83 9.70 0.22
CA TYR A 190 -11.71 9.23 1.60
C TYR A 190 -12.38 7.87 1.76
N GLY A 191 -11.57 6.83 1.99
CA GLY A 191 -12.01 5.43 2.11
C GLY A 191 -11.62 4.55 0.92
N TYR A 192 -11.96 3.27 1.01
CA TYR A 192 -11.82 2.34 -0.11
C TYR A 192 -12.75 2.73 -1.27
N THR A 193 -12.22 2.73 -2.49
CA THR A 193 -12.90 3.27 -3.66
C THR A 193 -12.48 2.57 -4.96
N SER A 194 -13.20 2.86 -6.05
CA SER A 194 -12.90 2.46 -7.42
C SER A 194 -11.77 3.30 -8.05
N TYR A 195 -11.24 2.81 -9.17
CA TYR A 195 -10.28 3.56 -9.98
C TYR A 195 -10.86 4.85 -10.55
N ASP A 196 -12.11 4.83 -10.99
CA ASP A 196 -12.73 5.97 -11.67
C ASP A 196 -12.85 7.19 -10.73
N GLU A 197 -13.05 6.98 -9.43
CA GLU A 197 -13.08 8.06 -8.44
C GLU A 197 -11.68 8.68 -8.22
N LEU A 198 -10.64 7.85 -8.06
CA LEU A 198 -9.26 8.36 -7.92
C LEU A 198 -8.78 9.06 -9.19
N ASP A 199 -9.15 8.54 -10.35
CA ASP A 199 -8.85 9.12 -11.64
C ASP A 199 -9.52 10.48 -11.82
N ALA A 200 -10.82 10.58 -11.53
CA ALA A 200 -11.56 11.82 -11.59
C ALA A 200 -10.97 12.88 -10.66
N ALA A 201 -10.59 12.50 -9.43
CA ALA A 201 -9.97 13.40 -8.47
C ALA A 201 -8.57 13.88 -8.93
N ALA A 202 -7.74 12.97 -9.45
CA ALA A 202 -6.42 13.30 -9.97
C ALA A 202 -6.51 14.24 -11.19
N ALA A 203 -7.39 13.93 -12.15
CA ALA A 203 -7.65 14.76 -13.31
C ALA A 203 -8.19 16.15 -12.93
N ALA A 204 -9.13 16.20 -11.98
CA ALA A 204 -9.69 17.46 -11.47
C ALA A 204 -8.67 18.32 -10.71
N ALA A 205 -7.61 17.70 -10.16
CA ALA A 205 -6.47 18.40 -9.57
C ALA A 205 -5.42 18.85 -10.61
N GLY A 206 -5.64 18.54 -11.90
CA GLY A 206 -4.76 18.93 -13.00
C GLY A 206 -3.68 17.92 -13.35
N ALA A 207 -3.74 16.69 -12.82
CA ALA A 207 -2.82 15.63 -13.21
C ALA A 207 -3.11 15.19 -14.64
N LYS A 208 -2.06 14.89 -15.41
CA LYS A 208 -2.15 14.41 -16.79
C LYS A 208 -1.82 12.93 -16.83
N ARG A 209 -2.71 12.16 -17.45
CA ARG A 209 -2.43 10.76 -17.78
C ARG A 209 -1.26 10.69 -18.76
N ALA A 210 -0.41 9.70 -18.60
CA ALA A 210 0.57 9.32 -19.59
C ALA A 210 -0.14 8.70 -20.81
N GLU A 211 0.37 8.96 -22.00
CA GLU A 211 -0.12 8.37 -23.25
C GLU A 211 0.40 6.93 -23.43
N ASN A 212 0.24 6.10 -22.40
CA ASN A 212 0.74 4.73 -22.38
C ASN A 212 -0.39 3.73 -22.64
N GLU A 213 -0.11 2.73 -23.46
CA GLU A 213 -0.93 1.52 -23.51
C GLU A 213 -0.82 0.74 -22.19
N PRO A 214 -1.83 -0.06 -21.82
CA PRO A 214 -1.72 -0.97 -20.69
C PRO A 214 -0.48 -1.87 -20.87
N PRO A 215 0.34 -2.05 -19.83
CA PRO A 215 1.52 -2.89 -19.93
C PRO A 215 1.11 -4.36 -20.10
N SER A 216 1.99 -5.14 -20.71
CA SER A 216 1.92 -6.59 -20.60
C SER A 216 2.09 -7.05 -19.15
N VAL A 217 1.67 -8.28 -18.85
CA VAL A 217 1.80 -8.85 -17.50
C VAL A 217 3.26 -8.88 -17.03
N GLU A 218 4.21 -9.20 -17.92
CA GLU A 218 5.62 -9.20 -17.57
C GLU A 218 6.19 -7.80 -17.34
N GLU A 219 5.76 -6.80 -18.11
CA GLU A 219 6.15 -5.40 -17.86
C GLU A 219 5.61 -4.91 -16.53
N ALA A 220 4.36 -5.26 -16.19
CA ALA A 220 3.77 -4.93 -14.89
C ALA A 220 4.54 -5.62 -13.75
N LEU A 221 4.83 -6.91 -13.86
CA LEU A 221 5.63 -7.63 -12.85
C LEU A 221 7.06 -7.09 -12.73
N ARG A 222 7.66 -6.64 -13.83
CA ARG A 222 8.99 -6.00 -13.81
C ARG A 222 8.95 -4.64 -13.11
N ALA A 223 7.89 -3.86 -13.35
CA ALA A 223 7.75 -2.53 -12.77
C ALA A 223 7.39 -2.56 -11.28
N PHE A 224 6.52 -3.49 -10.86
CA PHE A 224 5.97 -3.53 -9.51
C PHE A 224 6.53 -4.67 -8.62
N GLY A 225 7.36 -5.55 -9.19
CA GLY A 225 7.89 -6.72 -8.50
C GLY A 225 6.81 -7.79 -8.29
N SER A 226 6.46 -8.05 -7.03
CA SER A 226 5.37 -8.96 -6.67
C SER A 226 4.01 -8.32 -6.91
N MET A 227 3.10 -9.06 -7.54
CA MET A 227 1.72 -8.62 -7.79
C MET A 227 0.72 -9.74 -7.53
N ALA A 228 -0.42 -9.43 -6.93
CA ALA A 228 -1.58 -10.28 -6.89
C ALA A 228 -2.30 -10.30 -8.25
N THR A 229 -3.08 -11.34 -8.51
CA THR A 229 -3.91 -11.47 -9.72
C THR A 229 -4.84 -10.24 -9.91
N ALA A 230 -5.41 -9.71 -8.82
CA ALA A 230 -6.26 -8.52 -8.85
C ALA A 230 -5.51 -7.26 -9.33
N GLU A 231 -4.24 -7.11 -8.94
CA GLU A 231 -3.40 -6.00 -9.36
C GLU A 231 -3.04 -6.11 -10.84
N VAL A 232 -2.70 -7.33 -11.31
CA VAL A 232 -2.44 -7.60 -12.73
C VAL A 232 -3.68 -7.30 -13.56
N SER A 233 -4.85 -7.75 -13.12
CA SER A 233 -6.15 -7.45 -13.75
C SER A 233 -6.38 -5.94 -13.89
N SER A 234 -6.13 -5.18 -12.82
CA SER A 234 -6.29 -3.72 -12.80
C SER A 234 -5.29 -3.02 -13.73
N VAL A 235 -3.99 -3.23 -13.50
CA VAL A 235 -2.90 -2.51 -14.19
C VAL A 235 -2.87 -2.87 -15.69
N CYS A 236 -2.98 -4.15 -16.04
CA CYS A 236 -2.91 -4.62 -17.43
C CYS A 236 -4.27 -4.54 -18.16
N ARG A 237 -5.34 -4.09 -17.48
CA ARG A 237 -6.71 -4.04 -17.99
C ARG A 237 -7.20 -5.40 -18.54
N LEU A 238 -6.95 -6.46 -17.75
CA LEU A 238 -7.29 -7.86 -18.06
C LEU A 238 -8.40 -8.39 -17.12
N PRO A 239 -9.65 -7.93 -17.25
CA PRO A 239 -10.72 -8.26 -16.31
C PRO A 239 -11.12 -9.74 -16.34
N GLY A 240 -11.68 -10.19 -15.22
CA GLY A 240 -12.25 -11.53 -15.06
C GLY A 240 -11.20 -12.63 -15.26
N PRO A 241 -11.45 -13.65 -16.10
CA PRO A 241 -10.56 -14.79 -16.25
C PRO A 241 -9.28 -14.49 -17.05
N ARG A 242 -9.15 -13.29 -17.64
CA ARG A 242 -8.02 -12.96 -18.53
C ARG A 242 -6.70 -12.84 -17.79
N ALA A 243 -6.67 -12.13 -16.66
CA ALA A 243 -5.47 -12.02 -15.83
C ALA A 243 -4.96 -13.39 -15.32
N PRO A 244 -5.77 -14.25 -14.67
CA PRO A 244 -5.29 -15.55 -14.22
C PRO A 244 -4.89 -16.46 -15.38
N ALA A 245 -5.60 -16.44 -16.52
CA ALA A 245 -5.21 -17.24 -17.69
C ALA A 245 -3.82 -16.86 -18.21
N GLU A 246 -3.53 -15.57 -18.30
CA GLU A 246 -2.22 -15.09 -18.77
C GLU A 246 -1.10 -15.38 -17.77
N LEU A 247 -1.35 -15.22 -16.47
CA LEU A 247 -0.39 -15.55 -15.42
C LEU A 247 -0.04 -17.04 -15.40
N TRP A 248 -1.05 -17.91 -15.53
CA TRP A 248 -0.82 -19.35 -15.62
C TRP A 248 -0.12 -19.74 -16.93
N ARG A 249 -0.42 -19.09 -18.06
CA ARG A 249 0.33 -19.27 -19.31
C ARG A 249 1.82 -18.95 -19.11
N LEU A 250 2.15 -17.79 -18.53
CA LEU A 250 3.52 -17.40 -18.23
C LEU A 250 4.21 -18.37 -17.26
N ALA A 251 3.48 -18.92 -16.29
CA ALA A 251 4.01 -19.93 -15.38
C ALA A 251 4.32 -21.26 -16.07
N THR A 252 3.47 -21.72 -17.01
CA THR A 252 3.78 -22.91 -17.83
C THR A 252 4.99 -22.71 -18.74
N GLU A 253 5.35 -21.46 -19.02
CA GLU A 253 6.53 -21.06 -19.78
C GLU A 253 7.75 -20.74 -18.90
N TRP A 254 7.67 -20.91 -17.57
CA TRP A 254 8.73 -20.59 -16.61
C TRP A 254 9.16 -19.11 -16.62
N ARG A 255 8.23 -18.21 -16.93
CA ARG A 255 8.47 -16.75 -16.98
C ARG A 255 7.92 -16.03 -15.76
N ALA A 256 6.95 -16.63 -15.08
CA ALA A 256 6.39 -16.16 -13.82
C ALA A 256 6.22 -17.32 -12.84
N LYS A 257 6.33 -17.05 -11.53
CA LYS A 257 6.12 -18.04 -10.48
C LYS A 257 5.00 -17.59 -9.52
N PRO A 258 4.03 -18.47 -9.22
CA PRO A 258 3.06 -18.21 -8.17
C PRO A 258 3.61 -18.55 -6.78
N GLU A 259 3.32 -17.70 -5.80
CA GLU A 259 3.45 -17.94 -4.37
C GLU A 259 2.04 -17.93 -3.78
N ARG A 260 1.54 -19.07 -3.32
CA ARG A 260 0.21 -19.16 -2.72
C ARG A 260 0.22 -18.66 -1.28
N LEU A 261 -0.60 -17.66 -0.98
CA LEU A 261 -0.67 -16.97 0.30
C LEU A 261 -2.12 -16.75 0.72
N GLY A 262 -2.53 -17.40 1.82
CA GLY A 262 -3.90 -17.30 2.34
C GLY A 262 -4.95 -17.61 1.28
N SER A 263 -5.79 -16.61 0.96
CA SER A 263 -6.89 -16.71 0.00
C SER A 263 -6.51 -16.57 -1.47
N GLY A 264 -5.25 -16.31 -1.84
CA GLY A 264 -4.87 -16.11 -3.25
C GLY A 264 -3.38 -16.33 -3.52
N GLU A 265 -2.88 -15.70 -4.60
CA GLU A 265 -1.50 -15.79 -5.05
C GLU A 265 -0.83 -14.42 -5.19
N LEU A 266 0.47 -14.38 -4.92
CA LEU A 266 1.37 -13.36 -5.44
C LEU A 266 2.21 -13.96 -6.57
N TRP A 267 2.46 -13.17 -7.60
CA TRP A 267 3.20 -13.54 -8.79
C TRP A 267 4.46 -12.70 -8.87
N THR A 268 5.55 -13.33 -9.28
CA THR A 268 6.84 -12.67 -9.56
C THR A 268 7.43 -13.25 -10.83
N LEU A 269 8.32 -12.51 -11.50
CA LEU A 269 9.12 -13.08 -12.58
C LEU A 269 10.05 -14.19 -12.03
N THR A 270 10.37 -15.17 -12.87
CA THR A 270 11.28 -16.27 -12.53
C THR A 270 12.73 -15.83 -12.55
#